data_AF-A0A919CJM0-F1
#
_entry.id   AF-A0A919CJM0-F1
#
_cell.length_a   1.000
_cell.length_b   1.000
_cell.length_c   1.000
_cell.angle_alpha   90.00
_cell.angle_beta   90.00
_cell.angle_gamma   90.00
#
_symmetry.space_group_name_H-M   'P 1'
#
loop_
_entity.id
_entity.type
_entity.pdbx_description
1 polymer ?
#
loop_
_entity_poly.entity_id
_entity_poly.type
_entity_poly.pdbx_seq_one_letter_code
_entity_poly.pdbx_strand_id
1 'polypeptide(L)'
;MPASSTRVWEALTAEIDRWWDATHSHGGKASAFSLDAKAGGCFCEMLDDGGSIEHMRVVQARPGVSLVMQGGLGPLQFMGVAGSMSFTLSGEGETTELRYRYEVGGFSVQGLDVIAPAVDTVQLGQLRGLQVYLAGIS
;
A
#
# COMPACT_ATOMS: atom_id res chain seq x y z
N MET A 1 -11.30 10.42 -3.25
CA MET A 1 -10.79 9.93 -4.54
C MET A 1 -11.77 10.31 -5.63
N PRO A 2 -11.30 10.92 -6.74
CA PRO A 2 -12.14 11.39 -7.84
C PRO A 2 -12.51 10.26 -8.81
N ALA A 3 -12.99 9.14 -8.28
CA ALA A 3 -13.40 7.97 -9.04
C ALA A 3 -14.41 7.14 -8.23
N SER A 4 -15.18 6.30 -8.91
CA SER A 4 -16.08 5.31 -8.30
C SER A 4 -15.32 4.29 -7.45
N SER A 5 -16.01 3.66 -6.49
CA SER A 5 -15.39 2.70 -5.57
C SER A 5 -14.81 1.49 -6.30
N THR A 6 -15.47 1.06 -7.39
CA THR A 6 -14.97 0.02 -8.29
C THR A 6 -13.65 0.42 -8.94
N ARG A 7 -13.54 1.66 -9.45
CA ARG A 7 -12.31 2.14 -10.09
C ARG A 7 -11.18 2.32 -9.08
N VAL A 8 -11.47 2.83 -7.89
CA VAL A 8 -10.50 2.93 -6.78
C VAL A 8 -10.02 1.55 -6.37
N TRP A 9 -10.93 0.58 -6.26
CA TRP A 9 -10.59 -0.80 -5.95
C TRP A 9 -9.65 -1.41 -7.00
N GLU A 10 -9.96 -1.22 -8.29
CA GLU A 10 -9.10 -1.67 -9.39
C GLU A 10 -7.70 -1.04 -9.30
N ALA A 11 -7.61 0.28 -9.05
CA ALA A 11 -6.33 0.95 -8.86
C ALA A 11 -5.50 0.37 -7.70
N LEU A 12 -6.15 0.08 -6.57
CA LEU A 12 -5.50 -0.49 -5.39
C LEU A 12 -5.01 -1.92 -5.60
N THR A 13 -5.67 -2.69 -6.48
CA THR A 13 -5.49 -4.16 -6.52
C THR A 13 -4.87 -4.70 -7.79
N ALA A 14 -5.10 -4.05 -8.93
CA ALA A 14 -4.63 -4.51 -10.23
C ALA A 14 -3.61 -3.56 -10.87
N GLU A 15 -3.46 -2.34 -10.34
CA GLU A 15 -2.66 -1.28 -10.96
C GLU A 15 -1.74 -0.56 -9.97
N ILE A 16 -1.37 -1.24 -8.88
CA ILE A 16 -0.53 -0.65 -7.82
C ILE A 16 0.81 -0.13 -8.36
N ASP A 17 1.37 -0.80 -9.37
CA ASP A 17 2.59 -0.45 -10.08
C ASP A 17 2.50 0.88 -10.87
N ARG A 18 1.29 1.37 -11.14
CA ARG A 18 1.08 2.59 -11.94
C ARG A 18 1.12 3.88 -11.13
N TRP A 19 0.89 3.79 -9.82
CA TRP A 19 0.79 4.97 -8.96
C TRP A 19 1.66 4.90 -7.71
N TRP A 20 2.14 3.71 -7.33
CA TRP A 20 3.06 3.57 -6.21
C TRP A 20 4.42 4.16 -6.59
N ASP A 21 4.93 5.08 -5.78
CA ASP A 21 6.17 5.80 -6.03
C ASP A 21 7.37 4.85 -5.97
N ALA A 22 8.05 4.70 -7.11
CA ALA A 22 9.23 3.86 -7.28
C ALA A 22 10.47 4.36 -6.52
N THR A 23 10.50 5.61 -6.05
CA THR A 23 11.59 6.07 -5.17
C THR A 23 11.62 5.32 -3.83
N HIS A 24 10.53 4.62 -3.51
CA HIS A 24 10.40 3.72 -2.36
C HIS A 24 10.37 2.24 -2.75
N SER A 25 10.81 1.89 -3.96
CA SER A 25 11.12 0.52 -4.38
C SER A 25 12.53 0.14 -3.93
N HIS A 26 12.71 -1.12 -3.51
CA HIS A 26 14.03 -1.64 -3.19
C HIS A 26 14.86 -1.91 -4.47
N GLY A 27 14.20 -2.26 -5.58
CA GLY A 27 14.79 -2.43 -6.91
C GLY A 27 14.82 -1.17 -7.77
N GLY A 28 14.27 -0.05 -7.30
CA GLY A 28 14.17 1.23 -8.01
C GLY A 28 13.20 1.25 -9.20
N LYS A 29 12.26 0.31 -9.31
CA LYS A 29 11.32 0.20 -10.44
C LYS A 29 9.88 0.00 -9.96
N ALA A 30 8.97 0.88 -10.37
CA ALA A 30 7.55 0.77 -10.04
C ALA A 30 6.90 -0.51 -10.59
N SER A 31 7.31 -0.94 -11.79
CA SER A 31 6.80 -2.15 -12.46
C SER A 31 7.16 -3.46 -11.74
N ALA A 32 7.96 -3.39 -10.68
CA ALA A 32 8.30 -4.55 -9.85
C ALA A 32 7.17 -4.91 -8.87
N PHE A 33 6.26 -3.98 -8.58
CA PHE A 33 5.20 -4.16 -7.60
C PHE A 33 4.02 -4.96 -8.15
N SER A 34 3.48 -5.88 -7.34
CA SER A 34 2.29 -6.64 -7.66
C SER A 34 1.45 -6.90 -6.40
N LEU A 35 0.14 -6.97 -6.55
CA LEU A 35 -0.78 -7.31 -5.47
C LEU A 35 -1.72 -8.45 -5.87
N ASP A 36 -1.65 -9.57 -5.14
CA ASP A 36 -2.60 -10.67 -5.26
C ASP A 36 -3.77 -10.46 -4.30
N ALA A 37 -4.87 -9.90 -4.80
CA ALA A 37 -6.01 -9.41 -4.01
C ALA A 37 -6.95 -10.51 -3.48
N LYS A 38 -6.41 -11.49 -2.76
CA LYS A 38 -7.14 -12.53 -2.02
C LYS A 38 -6.49 -12.78 -0.67
N ALA A 39 -7.23 -13.33 0.29
CA ALA A 39 -6.63 -13.72 1.57
C ALA A 39 -5.44 -14.67 1.36
N GLY A 40 -4.30 -14.35 1.97
CA GLY A 40 -3.02 -15.04 1.80
C GLY A 40 -2.19 -14.57 0.59
N GLY A 41 -2.71 -13.70 -0.27
CA GLY A 41 -2.00 -13.13 -1.42
C GLY A 41 -0.94 -12.10 -0.99
N CYS A 42 0.04 -11.88 -1.86
CA CYS A 42 1.18 -11.00 -1.57
C CYS A 42 1.00 -9.60 -2.18
N PHE A 43 1.36 -8.57 -1.42
CA PHE A 43 1.91 -7.33 -1.97
C PHE A 43 3.43 -7.52 -2.06
N CYS A 44 3.92 -7.78 -3.26
CA CYS A 44 5.29 -8.23 -3.50
C CYS A 44 6.01 -7.29 -4.48
N GLU A 45 7.33 -7.26 -4.35
CA GLU A 45 8.24 -6.62 -5.30
C GLU A 45 9.23 -7.66 -5.85
N MET A 46 9.34 -7.77 -7.18
CA MET A 46 10.32 -8.65 -7.84
C MET A 46 11.58 -7.88 -8.23
N LEU A 47 12.75 -8.43 -7.91
CA LEU A 47 14.04 -7.82 -8.19
C LEU A 47 14.66 -8.38 -9.47
N ASP A 48 15.48 -7.58 -10.15
CA ASP A 48 16.11 -7.95 -11.43
C ASP A 48 17.05 -9.17 -11.31
N ASP A 49 17.60 -9.43 -10.11
CA ASP A 49 18.47 -10.57 -9.82
C ASP A 49 17.70 -11.87 -9.53
N GLY A 50 16.37 -11.85 -9.70
CA GLY A 50 15.48 -12.97 -9.38
C GLY A 50 15.08 -13.02 -7.91
N GLY A 51 15.52 -12.07 -7.08
CA GLY A 51 15.06 -11.88 -5.72
C GLY A 51 13.60 -11.41 -5.65
N SER A 52 13.03 -11.49 -4.45
CA SER A 52 11.66 -11.06 -4.19
C SER A 52 11.53 -10.51 -2.78
N ILE A 53 10.64 -9.53 -2.59
CA ILE A 53 10.32 -8.92 -1.30
C ILE A 53 8.82 -9.04 -1.06
N GLU A 54 8.42 -9.70 0.02
CA GLU A 54 7.05 -9.64 0.55
C GLU A 54 6.94 -8.39 1.43
N HIS A 55 6.32 -7.34 0.91
CA HIS A 55 6.05 -6.11 1.67
C HIS A 55 4.92 -6.33 2.65
N MET A 56 3.82 -6.89 2.16
CA MET A 56 2.66 -7.25 2.96
C MET A 56 1.93 -8.48 2.43
N ARG A 57 1.11 -9.08 3.27
CA ARG A 57 0.19 -10.17 2.97
C ARG A 57 -1.25 -9.71 3.14
N VAL A 58 -2.08 -9.97 2.15
CA VAL A 58 -3.52 -9.67 2.19
C VAL A 58 -4.20 -10.60 3.20
N VAL A 59 -4.94 -10.02 4.15
CA VAL A 59 -5.76 -10.78 5.11
C VAL A 59 -7.25 -10.66 4.83
N GLN A 60 -7.67 -9.59 4.15
CA GLN A 60 -9.05 -9.41 3.72
C GLN A 60 -9.08 -8.64 2.40
N ALA A 61 -9.82 -9.16 1.42
CA ALA A 61 -10.15 -8.44 0.20
C ALA A 61 -11.67 -8.49 -0.03
N ARG A 62 -12.32 -7.33 0.05
CA ARG A 62 -13.76 -7.16 -0.24
C ARG A 62 -13.90 -6.15 -1.38
N PRO A 63 -14.16 -6.61 -2.62
CA PRO A 63 -14.24 -5.75 -3.79
C PRO A 63 -15.12 -4.52 -3.60
N GLY A 64 -14.58 -3.34 -3.92
CA GLY A 64 -15.27 -2.05 -3.79
C GLY A 64 -15.55 -1.59 -2.36
N VAL A 65 -15.10 -2.33 -1.33
CA VAL A 65 -15.45 -2.05 0.08
C VAL A 65 -14.22 -1.90 0.97
N SER A 66 -13.36 -2.92 1.06
CA SER A 66 -12.20 -2.86 1.96
C SER A 66 -11.09 -3.83 1.60
N LEU A 67 -9.85 -3.39 1.80
CA LEU A 67 -8.62 -4.20 1.69
C LEU A 67 -7.86 -4.08 3.02
N VAL A 68 -7.46 -5.21 3.59
CA VAL A 68 -6.61 -5.25 4.78
C VAL A 68 -5.40 -6.12 4.50
N MET A 69 -4.22 -5.61 4.85
CA MET A 69 -2.94 -6.25 4.65
C MET A 69 -2.09 -6.19 5.91
N GLN A 70 -1.21 -7.18 6.11
CA GLN A 70 -0.30 -7.26 7.24
C GLN A 70 1.14 -7.33 6.75
N GLY A 71 2.05 -6.60 7.40
CA GLY A 71 3.46 -6.58 7.04
C GLY A 71 4.17 -5.34 7.55
N GLY A 72 5.43 -5.19 7.14
CA GLY A 72 6.28 -4.04 7.50
C GLY A 72 6.86 -3.42 6.25
N LEU A 73 6.57 -2.14 6.00
CA LEU A 73 7.13 -1.41 4.86
C LEU A 73 8.54 -0.88 5.14
N GLY A 74 9.40 -0.98 4.12
CA GLY A 74 10.75 -0.42 4.16
C GLY A 74 11.54 -0.90 5.37
N PRO A 75 12.12 0.00 6.20
CA PRO A 75 12.92 -0.41 7.35
C PRO A 75 12.15 -1.25 8.39
N LEU A 76 10.82 -1.11 8.46
CA LEU A 76 9.99 -1.87 9.41
C LEU A 76 10.06 -3.38 9.15
N GLN A 77 10.33 -3.80 7.91
CA GLN A 77 10.47 -5.20 7.54
C GLN A 77 11.60 -5.91 8.31
N PHE A 78 12.63 -5.17 8.72
CA PHE A 78 13.80 -5.71 9.41
C PHE A 78 13.71 -5.61 10.93
N MET A 79 12.58 -5.12 11.46
CA MET A 79 12.36 -4.94 12.90
C MET A 79 11.49 -6.06 13.47
N GLY A 80 11.49 -6.21 14.80
CA GLY A 80 10.61 -7.13 15.52
C GLY A 80 9.19 -6.59 15.64
N VAL A 81 8.57 -6.19 14.52
CA VAL A 81 7.27 -5.50 14.47
C VAL A 81 6.24 -6.25 13.64
N ALA A 82 4.97 -5.94 13.87
CA ALA A 82 3.84 -6.32 13.04
C ALA A 82 3.04 -5.07 12.66
N GLY A 83 2.69 -4.95 11.39
CA GLY A 83 1.85 -3.87 10.88
C GLY A 83 0.52 -4.37 10.34
N SER A 84 -0.51 -3.54 10.43
CA SER A 84 -1.84 -3.74 9.84
C SER A 84 -2.24 -2.50 9.05
N MET A 85 -2.33 -2.62 7.74
CA MET A 85 -2.76 -1.58 6.82
C MET A 85 -4.18 -1.86 6.34
N SER A 86 -5.06 -0.86 6.37
CA SER A 86 -6.43 -0.96 5.87
C SER A 86 -6.80 0.19 4.96
N PHE A 87 -7.43 -0.14 3.83
CA PHE A 87 -8.17 0.76 2.97
C PHE A 87 -9.65 0.47 3.11
N THR A 88 -10.46 1.47 3.43
CA THR A 88 -11.93 1.36 3.43
C THR A 88 -12.50 2.36 2.44
N LEU A 89 -13.38 1.89 1.57
CA LEU A 89 -14.03 2.67 0.52
C LEU A 89 -15.49 2.89 0.88
N SER A 90 -15.93 4.14 0.80
CA SER A 90 -17.34 4.51 0.95
C SER A 90 -17.72 5.61 -0.01
N GLY A 91 -18.96 5.62 -0.47
CA GLY A 91 -19.48 6.59 -1.44
C GLY A 91 -20.25 5.93 -2.57
N GLU A 92 -21.00 6.75 -3.30
CA GLU A 92 -21.79 6.35 -4.47
C GLU A 92 -21.45 7.25 -5.67
N GLY A 93 -21.56 6.71 -6.88
CA GLY A 93 -21.30 7.44 -8.12
C GLY A 93 -19.82 7.65 -8.43
N GLU A 94 -19.45 8.87 -8.85
CA GLU A 94 -18.14 9.19 -9.44
C GLU A 94 -17.06 9.58 -8.41
N THR A 95 -17.36 9.52 -7.11
CA THR A 95 -16.40 9.87 -6.06
C THR A 95 -16.45 8.89 -4.90
N THR A 96 -15.28 8.64 -4.29
CA THR A 96 -15.12 7.70 -3.18
C THR A 96 -14.34 8.35 -2.04
N GLU A 97 -14.88 8.31 -0.83
CA GLU A 97 -14.10 8.52 0.39
C GLU A 97 -13.22 7.28 0.61
N LEU A 98 -11.91 7.48 0.64
CA LEU A 98 -10.94 6.44 0.98
C LEU A 98 -10.40 6.75 2.38
N ARG A 99 -10.67 5.85 3.32
CA ARG A 99 -10.07 5.88 4.66
C ARG A 99 -8.88 4.95 4.68
N TYR A 100 -7.72 5.52 4.99
CA TYR A 100 -6.45 4.81 5.13
C TYR A 100 -6.01 4.77 6.59
N ARG A 101 -5.52 3.63 7.06
CA ARG A 101 -4.90 3.47 8.37
C ARG A 101 -3.79 2.43 8.26
N TYR A 102 -2.63 2.74 8.83
CA TYR A 102 -1.54 1.80 8.99
C TYR A 102 -1.02 1.87 10.42
N GLU A 103 -1.21 0.79 11.16
CA GLU A 103 -0.79 0.68 12.55
C GLU A 103 0.34 -0.31 12.65
N VAL A 104 1.37 0.04 13.42
CA VAL A 104 2.56 -0.79 13.62
C VAL A 104 2.84 -0.90 15.10
N GLY A 105 3.05 -2.11 15.58
CA GLY A 105 3.42 -2.39 16.97
C GLY A 105 4.51 -3.45 17.06
N GLY A 106 5.24 -3.46 18.17
CA GLY A 106 6.32 -4.42 18.42
C GLY A 106 7.58 -3.73 18.95
N PHE A 107 8.74 -4.30 18.63
CA PHE A 107 10.03 -3.88 19.15
C PHE A 107 10.89 -3.17 18.10
N SER A 108 11.40 -2.00 18.49
CA SER A 108 12.45 -1.24 17.81
C SER A 108 13.46 -0.79 18.86
N VAL A 109 14.76 -0.90 18.56
CA VAL A 109 15.83 -0.48 19.49
C VAL A 109 15.74 1.01 19.84
N GLN A 110 15.28 1.84 18.89
CA GLN A 110 15.20 3.29 19.05
C GLN A 110 13.79 3.76 19.45
N GLY A 111 12.82 2.85 19.59
CA GLY A 111 11.40 3.19 19.65
C GLY A 111 10.76 3.31 18.26
N LEU A 112 9.43 3.18 18.19
CA LEU A 112 8.67 3.30 16.93
C LEU A 112 8.25 4.74 16.64
N ASP A 113 8.18 5.58 17.67
CA ASP A 113 7.93 7.01 17.60
C ASP A 113 8.98 7.75 16.77
N VAL A 114 10.22 7.26 16.76
CA VAL A 114 11.32 7.84 15.97
C VAL A 114 11.10 7.67 14.47
N ILE A 115 10.60 6.51 14.02
CA ILE A 115 10.42 6.20 12.59
C ILE A 115 9.03 6.56 12.06
N ALA A 116 8.02 6.66 12.93
CA ALA A 116 6.64 6.93 12.54
C ALA A 116 6.45 8.16 11.63
N PRO A 117 7.07 9.34 11.89
CA PRO A 117 6.89 10.50 11.01
C PRO A 117 7.40 10.29 9.57
N ALA A 118 8.49 9.53 9.40
CA ALA A 118 9.02 9.21 8.09
C ALA A 118 8.09 8.24 7.34
N VAL A 119 7.55 7.24 8.05
CA VAL A 119 6.55 6.32 7.50
C VAL A 119 5.30 7.09 7.05
N ASP A 120 4.77 7.96 7.89
CA ASP A 120 3.60 8.78 7.58
C ASP A 120 3.82 9.66 6.33
N THR A 121 5.01 10.26 6.21
CA THR A 121 5.37 11.07 5.05
C THR A 121 5.34 10.26 3.76
N VAL A 122 5.94 9.06 3.77
CA VAL A 122 5.95 8.17 2.60
C VAL A 122 4.53 7.73 2.26
N GLN A 123 3.74 7.27 3.24
CA GLN A 123 2.38 6.80 3.00
C GLN A 123 1.46 7.91 2.47
N LEU A 124 1.61 9.14 2.98
CA LEU A 124 0.88 10.28 2.44
C LEU A 124 1.28 10.59 0.99
N GLY A 125 2.56 10.43 0.64
CA GLY A 125 3.04 10.50 -0.74
C GLY A 125 2.37 9.47 -1.65
N GLN A 126 2.32 8.21 -1.21
CA GLN A 126 1.66 7.12 -1.95
C GLN A 126 0.16 7.41 -2.18
N LEU A 127 -0.56 7.87 -1.16
CA LEU A 127 -1.97 8.23 -1.29
C LEU A 127 -2.21 9.40 -2.25
N ARG A 128 -1.29 10.37 -2.31
CA ARG A 128 -1.33 11.46 -3.29
C ARG A 128 -1.09 10.94 -4.71
N GLY A 129 -0.13 10.03 -4.88
CA GLY A 129 0.12 9.34 -6.16
C GLY A 129 -1.14 8.65 -6.68
N LEU A 130 -1.83 7.88 -5.82
CA LEU A 130 -3.12 7.27 -6.14
C LEU A 130 -4.17 8.29 -6.55
N GLN A 131 -4.29 9.41 -5.82
CA GLN A 131 -5.27 10.45 -6.12
C GLN A 131 -5.02 11.10 -7.49
N VAL A 132 -3.76 11.42 -7.81
CA VAL A 132 -3.32 12.01 -9.08
C VAL A 132 -3.60 11.03 -10.24
N TYR A 133 -3.22 9.76 -10.06
CA TYR A 133 -3.47 8.70 -11.01
C TYR A 133 -4.96 8.55 -11.34
N LEU A 134 -5.81 8.51 -10.31
CA LEU A 134 -7.26 8.41 -10.47
C LEU A 134 -7.91 9.66 -11.10
N ALA A 135 -7.29 10.83 -10.94
CA ALA A 135 -7.74 12.06 -11.58
C ALA A 135 -7.36 12.14 -13.07
N GLY A 136 -6.52 11.23 -13.58
CA GLY A 136 -5.98 11.28 -14.93
C GLY A 136 -5.00 12.44 -15.16
N ILE A 137 -4.39 12.95 -14.09
CA ILE A 137 -3.42 14.04 -14.15
C ILE A 137 -2.03 13.40 -14.28
N SER A 138 -1.38 13.57 -15.43
CA SER A 138 -0.01 13.10 -15.72
C SER A 138 1.04 14.14 -15.34
#